data_AF-X1BZ43-F1
#
_entry.id   AF-X1BZ43-F1
#
_cell.length_a   1.000
_cell.length_b   1.000
_cell.length_c   1.000
_cell.angle_alpha   90.00
_cell.angle_beta   90.00
_cell.angle_gamma   90.00
#
_symmetry.space_group_name_H-M   'P 1'
#
loop_
_entity.id
_entity.type
_entity.pdbx_description
1 polymer ?
#
loop_
_entity_poly.entity_id
_entity_poly.type
_entity_poly.pdbx_seq_one_letter_code
_entity_poly.pdbx_strand_id
1 'polypeptide(L)' 'MWEREVYYVWVLEIPTPRWSTYDAVKLGVAPPKEVPATIQKRAWSSPIWYTPKAE' A
#
# COMPACT_ATOMS: atom_id res chain seq x y z
N MET A 1 -11.89 21.95 25.91
CA MET A 1 -10.80 21.00 26.21
C MET A 1 -10.72 20.07 25.02
N TRP A 2 -9.54 19.97 24.39
CA TRP A 2 -9.21 19.19 23.17
C TRP A 2 -9.46 19.87 21.81
N GLU A 3 -8.52 20.70 21.36
CA GLU A 3 -8.30 20.94 19.92
C GLU A 3 -6.92 20.36 19.59
N ARG A 4 -6.86 19.12 19.12
CA ARG A 4 -5.64 18.50 18.56
C ARG A 4 -6.00 18.01 17.18
N GLU A 5 -5.43 18.62 16.15
CA GLU A 5 -5.69 18.20 14.77
C GLU A 5 -4.83 16.99 14.40
N VAL A 6 -5.49 15.98 13.84
CA VAL A 6 -4.86 14.71 13.44
C VAL A 6 -4.83 14.64 11.92
N TYR A 7 -3.63 14.61 11.35
CA TYR A 7 -3.43 14.45 9.91
C TYR A 7 -3.03 13.02 9.59
N TYR A 8 -3.68 12.41 8.59
CA TYR A 8 -3.37 11.08 8.08
C TYR A 8 -3.26 11.13 6.55
N VAL A 9 -2.44 10.24 5.96
CA VAL A 9 -2.33 10.07 4.51
C VAL A 9 -2.52 8.59 4.15
N TRP A 10 -3.24 8.33 3.05
CA TRP A 10 -3.47 7.00 2.50
C TRP A 10 -2.73 6.91 1.17
N VAL A 11 -1.93 5.86 1.00
CA VAL A 11 -1.24 5.60 -0.26
C VAL A 11 -1.77 4.30 -0.84
N LEU A 12 -2.35 4.38 -2.03
CA LEU A 12 -2.81 3.24 -2.81
C LEU A 12 -1.77 2.93 -3.89
N GLU A 13 -1.15 1.74 -3.81
CA GLU A 13 -0.19 1.29 -4.81
C GLU A 13 -0.92 0.86 -6.11
N ILE A 14 -0.30 1.11 -7.26
CA ILE A 14 -0.69 0.50 -8.54
C ILE A 14 -0.52 -1.03 -8.40
N PRO A 15 -1.46 -1.87 -8.86
CA PRO A 15 -1.32 -3.32 -8.76
C PRO A 15 0.01 -3.81 -9.37
N THR A 16 0.86 -4.43 -8.55
CA THR A 16 2.17 -4.93 -8.97
C THR A 16 2.17 -6.45 -9.15
N PRO A 17 2.98 -7.01 -10.07
CA PRO A 17 3.07 -8.46 -10.27
C PRO A 17 3.60 -9.17 -9.02
N ARG A 18 3.06 -10.35 -8.71
CA ARG A 18 3.56 -11.17 -7.60
C ARG A 18 4.87 -11.88 -7.97
N TRP A 19 5.60 -12.33 -6.97
CA TRP A 19 6.79 -13.19 -7.16
C TRP A 19 6.48 -14.45 -7.97
N SER A 20 5.33 -15.09 -7.70
CA SER A 20 4.88 -16.27 -8.47
C SER A 20 4.69 -15.97 -9.96
N THR A 21 4.33 -14.74 -10.32
CA THR A 21 4.21 -14.31 -11.72
C THR A 21 5.58 -14.11 -12.36
N TYR A 22 6.55 -13.56 -11.63
CA TYR A 22 7.94 -13.47 -12.09
C TYR A 22 8.57 -14.85 -12.29
N ASP A 23 8.33 -15.78 -11.37
CA ASP A 23 8.83 -17.15 -11.46
C ASP A 23 8.20 -17.90 -12.64
N ALA A 24 6.90 -17.71 -12.87
CA ALA A 24 6.20 -18.28 -14.03
C ALA A 24 6.81 -17.82 -15.36
N VAL A 25 7.10 -16.52 -15.50
CA VAL A 25 7.77 -15.97 -16.69
C VAL A 25 9.19 -16.55 -16.86
N LYS A 26 9.97 -16.64 -15.79
CA LYS A 26 11.34 -17.19 -15.83
C LYS A 26 11.37 -18.68 -16.21
N LEU A 27 10.41 -19.44 -15.72
CA LEU A 27 10.30 -20.89 -15.95
C LEU A 27 9.56 -21.23 -17.27
N GLY A 28 8.99 -20.23 -17.96
CA GLY A 28 8.22 -20.43 -19.18
C GLY A 28 6.91 -21.19 -18.96
N VAL A 29 6.39 -21.19 -17.73
CA VAL A 29 5.16 -21.89 -17.34
C VAL A 29 4.02 -20.89 -17.17
N ALA A 30 2.78 -21.34 -17.36
CA ALA A 30 1.63 -20.49 -17.10
C ALA A 30 1.54 -20.15 -15.61
N PRO A 31 1.21 -18.89 -15.23
CA PRO A 31 1.00 -18.55 -13.84
C PRO A 31 -0.18 -19.36 -13.25
N PRO A 32 -0.06 -19.82 -11.99
CA PRO A 32 -1.09 -20.64 -11.36
C PRO A 32 -2.43 -19.92 -11.32
N LYS A 33 -3.51 -20.63 -11.70
CA LYS A 33 -4.86 -20.04 -11.84
C LYS A 33 -5.57 -19.86 -10.51
N GLU A 34 -5.14 -20.56 -9.46
CA GLU A 34 -5.74 -20.47 -8.14
C GLU A 34 -5.40 -19.15 -7.43
N VAL A 35 -4.34 -18.45 -7.86
CA VAL A 35 -3.88 -17.21 -7.22
C VAL A 35 -3.88 -16.03 -8.19
N PRO A 36 -4.27 -14.82 -7.74
CA PRO A 36 -4.21 -13.64 -8.60
C PRO A 36 -2.77 -13.33 -9.01
N ALA A 37 -2.55 -12.94 -10.26
CA ALA A 37 -1.21 -12.60 -10.77
C ALA A 37 -0.65 -11.27 -10.20
N THR A 38 -1.52 -10.42 -9.66
CA THR A 38 -1.12 -9.12 -9.09
C THR A 38 -1.49 -9.03 -7.62
N ILE A 39 -0.77 -8.17 -6.90
CA ILE A 39 -1.06 -7.78 -5.53
C ILE A 39 -1.14 -6.26 -5.47
N GLN A 40 -2.11 -5.74 -4.71
CA GLN A 40 -2.17 -4.33 -4.39
C GLN A 40 -1.85 -4.17 -2.91
N LYS A 41 -0.83 -3.37 -2.60
CA LYS A 41 -0.52 -3.01 -1.23
C LYS A 41 -1.12 -1.64 -0.91
N ARG A 42 -1.44 -1.47 0.37
CA ARG A 42 -1.96 -0.22 0.91
C ARG A 42 -1.09 0.14 2.10
N ALA A 43 -0.61 1.36 2.11
CA ALA A 43 0.15 1.90 3.23
C ALA A 43 -0.67 2.99 3.91
N TRP A 44 -0.57 3.01 5.23
CA TRP A 44 -1.18 4.00 6.09
C TRP A 44 -0.07 4.71 6.84
N SER A 45 -0.08 6.03 6.84
CA SER A 45 0.87 6.79 7.66
C SER A 45 0.46 6.76 9.12
N SER A 46 1.45 6.82 10.01
CA SER A 46 1.19 7.13 11.41
C SER A 46 0.48 8.50 11.54
N PRO A 47 -0.39 8.68 12.54
CA PRO A 47 -1.05 9.96 12.76
C PRO A 47 -0.03 11.03 13.16
N ILE A 48 -0.12 12.20 12.52
CA ILE A 48 0.68 13.37 12.88
C ILE A 48 -0.19 14.26 13.78
N TRP A 49 0.32 14.54 14.98
CA TRP A 49 -0.28 15.48 15.92
C TRP A 49 0.29 16.88 15.66
N TYR A 50 -0.54 17.80 15.20
CA TYR A 50 -0.15 19.19 14.97
C TYR A 50 -0.82 20.12 15.97
N THR A 51 -0.04 21.01 16.59
CA THR A 51 -0.52 22.08 17.46
C THR A 51 -0.10 23.41 16.84
N PRO A 52 -1.02 24.15 16.18
CA PRO A 52 -0.70 25.47 15.65
C PRO A 52 -0.38 26.44 16.78
N LYS A 53 0.67 27.25 16.63
CA LYS A 53 0.91 28.39 17.51
C LYS A 53 0.02 29.53 17.01
N ALA A 54 -0.93 29.98 17.83
CA ALA A 54 -1.72 31.16 17.52
C ALA A 54 -0.76 32.36 17.40
N GLU A 55 -0.83 33.06 16.28
CA GLU A 55 -0.09 34.31 16.02
C GLU A 55 -0.77 35.50 16.72
#